data_AF-A0A183B076-F1
#
_entry.id   AF-A0A183B076-F1
#
_cell.length_a   1.000
_cell.length_b   1.000
_cell.length_c   1.000
_cell.angle_alpha   90.00
_cell.angle_beta   90.00
_cell.angle_gamma   90.00
#
_symmetry.space_group_name_H-M   'P 1'
#
loop_
_entity.id
_entity.type
_entity.pdbx_description
1 polymer ?
#
loop_
_entity_poly.entity_id
_entity_poly.type
_entity_poly.pdbx_seq_one_letter_code
_entity_poly.pdbx_strand_id
1 'polypeptide(L)'
;MFGTASVDFVSKWSQLSDVVSKLIRCEQITRERWNNSFHDVYALCHSRPSSHAAALYSSTTSLISVRVKEIAAELDTVDDSELLPAYSRHWNVFHSGLTYLDNLYRVVNQQYVRNLRPTEAEMCYGAILPMADRHTMEILEVGLAHWKLYLIDNISLRLSRCLLREVANDRAGVVGQQNTICPTLKSFLRVGELRDIEKALALRQQEENRVAQYYQCSGESVFELFQTIVVKDRLQFLNESVQNMVPEKHKTDLHNLYLLLAPNNLYTELARWFGQHVAACTREALSNLPTEPTAASGHFVDSLLELRDRFTKFLDEVFDGNNTFRNQMDKAFNSAINDRSPNAKGSTSSGAQ
;
A
#
# COMPACT_ATOMS: atom_id res chain seq x y z
N MET A 1 -27.46 -13.13 -25.91
CA MET A 1 -28.33 -13.31 -24.73
C MET A 1 -27.85 -14.53 -23.96
N PHE A 2 -27.13 -14.38 -22.85
CA PHE A 2 -26.96 -15.44 -21.87
C PHE A 2 -27.37 -14.85 -20.53
N GLY A 3 -28.64 -15.09 -20.16
CA GLY A 3 -29.15 -14.70 -18.85
C GLY A 3 -28.45 -15.55 -17.79
N THR A 4 -27.72 -14.92 -16.87
CA THR A 4 -27.20 -15.62 -15.70
C THR A 4 -28.38 -16.00 -14.81
N ALA A 5 -28.68 -17.29 -14.78
CA ALA A 5 -29.75 -17.88 -13.98
C ALA A 5 -29.55 -17.64 -12.48
N SER A 6 -30.61 -17.83 -11.69
CA SER A 6 -30.49 -17.96 -10.23
C SER A 6 -29.57 -19.14 -9.92
N VAL A 7 -28.51 -18.88 -9.16
CA VAL A 7 -27.52 -19.89 -8.78
C VAL A 7 -27.67 -20.16 -7.30
N ASP A 8 -27.82 -21.43 -6.92
CA ASP A 8 -27.77 -21.84 -5.51
C ASP A 8 -26.35 -21.69 -4.96
N PHE A 9 -26.20 -20.76 -4.01
CA PHE A 9 -24.94 -20.49 -3.34
C PHE A 9 -24.43 -21.72 -2.59
N VAL A 10 -25.30 -22.49 -1.91
CA VAL A 10 -24.88 -23.56 -1.00
C VAL A 10 -24.24 -24.71 -1.77
N SER A 11 -24.88 -25.16 -2.86
CA SER A 11 -24.34 -26.26 -3.66
C SER A 11 -23.04 -25.90 -4.39
N LYS A 12 -22.86 -24.65 -4.83
CA LYS A 12 -21.62 -24.21 -5.46
C LYS A 12 -20.53 -23.91 -4.45
N TRP A 13 -20.91 -23.38 -3.29
CA TRP A 13 -19.98 -23.08 -2.21
C TRP A 13 -19.38 -24.34 -1.62
N SER A 14 -20.15 -25.42 -1.38
CA SER A 14 -19.58 -26.68 -0.86
C SER A 14 -18.48 -27.25 -1.77
N GLN A 15 -18.70 -27.09 -3.07
CA GLN A 15 -17.78 -27.47 -4.13
C GLN A 15 -16.54 -26.59 -4.19
N LEU A 16 -16.70 -25.28 -4.02
CA LEU A 16 -15.63 -24.29 -4.03
C LEU A 16 -14.85 -24.26 -2.71
N SER A 17 -15.49 -24.48 -1.57
CA SER A 17 -14.89 -24.49 -0.24
C SER A 17 -13.88 -25.62 -0.08
N ASP A 18 -14.15 -26.79 -0.69
CA ASP A 18 -13.18 -27.89 -0.77
C ASP A 18 -11.93 -27.47 -1.55
N VAL A 19 -12.11 -26.79 -2.69
CA VAL A 19 -10.99 -26.28 -3.50
C VAL A 19 -10.20 -25.22 -2.72
N VAL A 20 -10.87 -24.25 -2.09
CA VAL A 20 -10.24 -23.22 -1.27
C VAL A 20 -9.46 -23.84 -0.11
N SER A 21 -10.03 -24.84 0.57
CA SER A 21 -9.37 -25.54 1.68
C SER A 21 -8.11 -26.28 1.22
N LYS A 22 -8.18 -26.96 0.06
CA LYS A 22 -7.03 -27.65 -0.56
C LYS A 22 -5.95 -26.67 -1.02
N LEU A 23 -6.32 -25.52 -1.58
CA LEU A 23 -5.38 -24.49 -2.02
C LEU A 23 -4.57 -23.92 -0.86
N ILE A 24 -5.23 -23.58 0.25
CA ILE A 24 -4.54 -23.00 1.42
C ILE A 24 -3.56 -24.01 2.06
N ARG A 25 -3.80 -25.31 1.86
CA ARG A 25 -2.91 -26.41 2.29
C ARG A 25 -1.89 -26.83 1.23
N CYS A 26 -1.89 -26.22 0.04
CA CYS A 26 -1.13 -26.64 -1.14
C CYS A 26 -1.29 -28.14 -1.46
N GLU A 27 -2.51 -28.66 -1.34
CA GLU A 27 -2.85 -30.03 -1.73
C GLU A 27 -3.12 -30.14 -3.24
N GLN A 28 -3.03 -31.36 -3.77
CA GLN A 28 -3.20 -31.62 -5.20
C GLN A 28 -4.65 -31.40 -5.64
N ILE A 29 -4.83 -30.59 -6.70
CA ILE A 29 -6.13 -30.31 -7.31
C ILE A 29 -6.06 -30.65 -8.79
N THR A 30 -7.04 -31.41 -9.28
CA THR A 30 -7.16 -31.74 -10.71
C THR A 30 -7.38 -30.47 -11.54
N ARG A 31 -6.73 -30.37 -12.71
CA ARG A 31 -6.83 -29.20 -13.60
C ARG A 31 -8.27 -28.83 -14.00
N GLU A 32 -9.11 -29.83 -14.23
CA GLU A 32 -10.52 -29.64 -14.56
C GLU A 32 -11.26 -28.92 -13.42
N ARG A 33 -11.05 -29.39 -12.19
CA ARG A 33 -11.66 -28.79 -11.00
C ARG A 33 -11.20 -27.36 -10.76
N TRP A 34 -9.91 -27.09 -10.96
CA TRP A 34 -9.34 -25.74 -10.89
C TRP A 34 -9.99 -24.79 -11.91
N ASN A 35 -10.10 -25.20 -13.17
CA ASN A 35 -10.74 -24.40 -14.22
C ASN A 35 -12.24 -24.15 -13.94
N ASN A 36 -12.95 -25.17 -13.45
CA ASN A 36 -14.36 -25.03 -13.09
C ASN A 36 -14.56 -24.04 -11.92
N SER A 37 -13.58 -23.95 -11.02
CA SER A 37 -13.63 -23.02 -9.88
C SER A 37 -13.69 -21.55 -10.32
N PHE A 38 -13.01 -21.16 -11.42
CA PHE A 38 -13.14 -19.80 -11.97
C PHE A 38 -14.55 -19.52 -12.51
N HIS A 39 -15.15 -20.52 -13.15
CA HIS A 39 -16.52 -20.41 -13.65
C HIS A 39 -17.52 -20.31 -12.49
N ASP A 40 -17.29 -21.05 -11.41
CA ASP A 40 -18.12 -20.99 -10.20
C ASP A 40 -18.02 -19.65 -9.50
N VAL A 41 -16.81 -19.11 -9.31
CA VAL A 41 -16.60 -17.75 -8.76
C VAL A 41 -17.29 -16.70 -9.64
N TYR A 42 -17.10 -16.77 -10.96
CA TYR A 42 -17.74 -15.83 -11.90
C TYR A 42 -19.27 -15.90 -11.83
N ALA A 43 -19.84 -17.11 -11.84
CA ALA A 43 -21.28 -17.34 -11.78
C ALA A 43 -21.90 -16.85 -10.47
N LEU A 44 -21.21 -17.00 -9.34
CA LEU A 44 -21.65 -16.50 -8.03
C LEU A 44 -21.59 -14.97 -7.94
N CYS A 45 -20.64 -14.33 -8.61
CA CYS A 45 -20.53 -12.86 -8.65
C CYS A 45 -21.60 -12.22 -9.54
N HIS A 46 -21.93 -12.87 -10.66
CA HIS A 46 -22.84 -12.34 -11.69
C HIS A 46 -24.26 -12.95 -11.64
N SER A 47 -24.62 -13.65 -10.56
CA SER A 47 -25.96 -14.18 -10.35
C SER A 47 -26.99 -13.06 -10.21
N ARG A 48 -28.21 -13.28 -10.72
CA ARG A 48 -29.37 -12.40 -10.56
C ARG A 48 -30.45 -13.12 -9.75
N PRO A 49 -31.24 -12.43 -8.88
CA PRO A 49 -31.35 -10.97 -8.73
C PRO A 49 -30.31 -10.31 -7.81
N SER A 50 -29.66 -11.05 -6.90
CA SER A 50 -28.62 -10.55 -6.00
C SER A 50 -27.26 -11.19 -6.27
N SER A 51 -26.19 -10.40 -6.18
CA SER A 51 -24.82 -10.91 -6.23
C SER A 51 -24.49 -11.64 -4.93
N HIS A 52 -23.89 -12.83 -5.01
CA HIS A 52 -23.44 -13.58 -3.84
C HIS A 52 -21.98 -13.28 -3.47
N ALA A 53 -21.37 -12.25 -4.04
CA ALA A 53 -19.96 -11.90 -3.81
C ALA A 53 -19.64 -11.62 -2.33
N ALA A 54 -20.55 -10.99 -1.59
CA ALA A 54 -20.40 -10.73 -0.15
C ALA A 54 -20.37 -11.99 0.71
N ALA A 55 -21.32 -12.90 0.45
CA ALA A 55 -21.39 -14.19 1.13
C ALA A 55 -20.17 -15.06 0.78
N LEU A 56 -19.72 -15.02 -0.47
CA LEU A 56 -18.53 -15.71 -0.94
C LEU A 56 -17.27 -15.18 -0.22
N TYR A 57 -17.10 -13.87 -0.16
CA TYR A 57 -15.97 -13.22 0.49
C TYR A 57 -15.91 -13.57 1.99
N SER A 58 -17.00 -13.36 2.72
CA SER A 58 -17.07 -13.64 4.16
C SER A 58 -16.83 -15.12 4.48
N SER A 59 -17.36 -16.04 3.69
CA SER A 59 -17.17 -17.47 3.87
C SER A 59 -15.71 -17.89 3.62
N THR A 60 -15.06 -17.34 2.60
CA THR A 60 -13.63 -17.56 2.31
C THR A 60 -12.75 -17.00 3.42
N THR A 61 -13.02 -15.78 3.90
CA THR A 61 -12.30 -15.18 5.02
C THR A 61 -12.41 -16.04 6.28
N SER A 62 -13.58 -16.61 6.55
CA SER A 62 -13.78 -17.54 7.67
C SER A 62 -12.90 -18.78 7.54
N LEU A 63 -12.83 -19.40 6.35
CA LEU A 63 -11.95 -20.57 6.11
C LEU A 63 -10.47 -20.25 6.30
N ILE A 64 -10.02 -19.09 5.82
CA ILE A 64 -8.65 -18.62 6.03
C ILE A 64 -8.39 -18.44 7.53
N SER A 65 -9.31 -17.81 8.26
CA SER A 65 -9.18 -17.62 9.71
C SER A 65 -9.06 -18.95 10.47
N VAL A 66 -9.88 -19.94 10.12
CA VAL A 66 -9.81 -21.27 10.74
C VAL A 66 -8.44 -21.89 10.50
N ARG A 67 -7.95 -21.88 9.25
CA ARG A 67 -6.65 -22.50 8.95
C ARG A 67 -5.49 -21.80 9.66
N VAL A 68 -5.48 -20.47 9.74
CA VAL A 68 -4.42 -19.75 10.45
C VAL A 68 -4.43 -20.09 11.95
N LYS A 69 -5.61 -20.23 12.57
CA LYS A 69 -5.73 -20.64 13.98
C LYS A 69 -5.25 -22.08 14.21
N GLU A 70 -5.53 -22.99 13.28
CA GLU A 70 -4.97 -24.35 13.33
C GLU A 70 -3.44 -24.33 13.28
N ILE A 71 -2.85 -23.55 12.36
CA ILE A 71 -1.38 -23.42 12.27
C ILE A 71 -0.81 -22.81 13.56
N ALA A 72 -1.48 -21.81 14.13
CA ALA A 72 -1.06 -21.22 15.40
C ALA A 72 -1.07 -22.24 16.54
N ALA A 73 -2.10 -23.09 16.62
CA ALA A 73 -2.17 -24.17 17.60
C ALA A 73 -1.11 -25.26 17.36
N GLU A 74 -0.87 -25.63 16.09
CA GLU A 74 0.20 -26.56 15.71
C GLU A 74 1.56 -26.01 16.19
N LEU A 75 1.87 -24.74 15.92
CA LEU A 75 3.14 -24.10 16.29
C LEU A 75 3.31 -23.87 17.80
N ASP A 76 2.23 -23.68 18.55
CA ASP A 76 2.34 -23.47 20.00
C ASP A 76 2.89 -24.71 20.72
N THR A 77 2.54 -25.90 20.22
CA THR A 77 3.01 -27.20 20.75
C THR A 77 4.44 -27.56 20.36
N VAL A 78 5.03 -26.85 19.39
CA VAL A 78 6.38 -27.13 18.89
C VAL A 78 7.42 -26.52 19.83
N ASP A 79 8.49 -27.28 20.08
CA ASP A 79 9.63 -26.83 20.88
C ASP A 79 10.44 -25.74 20.18
N ASP A 80 11.13 -24.91 20.95
CA ASP A 80 11.90 -23.76 20.46
C ASP A 80 13.06 -24.18 19.52
N SER A 81 13.49 -25.44 19.53
CA SER A 81 14.51 -25.99 18.62
C SER A 81 13.99 -26.28 17.19
N GLU A 82 12.69 -26.53 17.03
CA GLU A 82 12.05 -26.88 15.74
C GLU A 82 11.09 -25.78 15.25
N LEU A 83 10.86 -24.75 16.06
CA LEU A 83 9.91 -23.67 15.80
C LEU A 83 10.17 -22.93 14.48
N LEU A 84 11.43 -22.58 14.16
CA LEU A 84 11.77 -21.83 12.95
C LEU A 84 11.57 -22.63 11.64
N PRO A 85 12.02 -23.89 11.52
CA PRO A 85 11.71 -24.75 10.38
C PRO A 85 10.22 -24.99 10.20
N ALA A 86 9.50 -25.25 11.31
CA ALA A 86 8.06 -25.45 11.27
C ALA A 86 7.37 -24.18 10.76
N TYR A 87 7.67 -23.02 11.35
CA TYR A 87 7.13 -21.73 10.92
C TYR A 87 7.41 -21.45 9.44
N SER A 88 8.66 -21.60 9.00
CA SER A 88 9.07 -21.37 7.61
C SER A 88 8.31 -22.27 6.64
N ARG A 89 8.15 -23.56 6.97
CA ARG A 89 7.37 -24.50 6.17
C ARG A 89 5.91 -24.07 6.07
N HIS A 90 5.28 -23.76 7.20
CA HIS A 90 3.88 -23.32 7.23
C HIS A 90 3.67 -22.01 6.47
N TRP A 91 4.59 -21.05 6.60
CA TRP A 91 4.56 -19.79 5.87
C TRP A 91 4.66 -19.99 4.36
N ASN A 92 5.63 -20.78 3.89
CA ASN A 92 5.82 -21.00 2.45
C ASN A 92 4.59 -21.66 1.82
N VAL A 93 4.02 -22.67 2.50
CA VAL A 93 2.79 -23.34 2.06
C VAL A 93 1.62 -22.35 2.04
N PHE A 94 1.38 -21.66 3.16
CA PHE A 94 0.26 -20.74 3.29
C PHE A 94 0.34 -19.58 2.30
N HIS A 95 1.50 -18.93 2.16
CA HIS A 95 1.69 -17.80 1.23
C HIS A 95 1.51 -18.23 -0.23
N SER A 96 2.02 -19.40 -0.61
CA SER A 96 1.84 -19.94 -1.98
C SER A 96 0.36 -20.24 -2.25
N GLY A 97 -0.30 -20.92 -1.30
CA GLY A 97 -1.73 -21.20 -1.37
C GLY A 97 -2.58 -19.94 -1.47
N LEU A 98 -2.26 -18.91 -0.69
CA LEU A 98 -2.94 -17.63 -0.69
C LEU A 98 -2.74 -16.87 -2.01
N THR A 99 -1.57 -16.97 -2.64
CA THR A 99 -1.31 -16.38 -3.96
C THR A 99 -2.15 -17.06 -5.05
N TYR A 100 -2.31 -18.39 -4.99
CA TYR A 100 -3.22 -19.08 -5.91
C TYR A 100 -4.68 -18.70 -5.65
N LEU A 101 -5.07 -18.57 -4.38
CA LEU A 101 -6.41 -18.13 -4.01
C LEU A 101 -6.70 -16.71 -4.50
N ASP A 102 -5.74 -15.79 -4.40
CA ASP A 102 -5.88 -14.42 -4.89
C ASP A 102 -6.10 -14.38 -6.41
N ASN A 103 -5.37 -15.21 -7.17
CA ASN A 103 -5.58 -15.35 -8.60
C ASN A 103 -6.98 -15.88 -8.95
N LEU A 104 -7.50 -16.85 -8.20
CA LEU A 104 -8.85 -17.37 -8.36
C LEU A 104 -9.92 -16.29 -8.08
N TYR A 105 -9.67 -15.46 -7.06
CA TYR A 105 -10.57 -14.43 -6.60
C TYR A 105 -10.39 -13.07 -7.29
N ARG A 106 -9.56 -12.98 -8.33
CA ARG A 106 -9.31 -11.72 -9.06
C ARG A 106 -10.59 -11.00 -9.49
N VAL A 107 -11.61 -11.74 -9.92
CA VAL A 107 -12.92 -11.18 -10.32
C VAL A 107 -13.65 -10.58 -9.11
N VAL A 108 -13.63 -11.25 -7.96
CA VAL A 108 -14.21 -10.77 -6.69
C VAL A 108 -13.45 -9.53 -6.21
N ASN A 109 -12.12 -9.56 -6.23
CA ASN A 109 -11.28 -8.43 -5.84
C ASN A 109 -11.59 -7.19 -6.70
N GLN A 110 -11.75 -7.36 -8.02
CA GLN A 110 -12.02 -6.25 -8.93
C GLN A 110 -13.47 -5.74 -8.89
N GLN A 111 -14.47 -6.61 -8.69
CA GLN A 111 -15.89 -6.24 -8.81
C GLN A 111 -16.59 -5.98 -7.47
N TYR A 112 -16.13 -6.61 -6.39
CA TYR A 112 -16.74 -6.49 -5.08
C TYR A 112 -15.87 -5.63 -4.16
N VAL A 113 -14.62 -6.04 -3.94
CA VAL A 113 -13.73 -5.37 -2.98
C VAL A 113 -13.39 -3.94 -3.41
N ARG A 114 -13.07 -3.70 -4.69
CA ARG A 114 -12.79 -2.34 -5.19
C ARG A 114 -14.00 -1.40 -5.10
N ASN A 115 -15.21 -1.91 -5.26
CA ASN A 115 -16.43 -1.10 -5.16
C ASN A 115 -16.86 -0.84 -3.70
N LEU A 116 -16.32 -1.62 -2.76
CA LEU A 116 -16.50 -1.45 -1.32
C LEU A 116 -15.43 -0.57 -0.68
N ARG A 117 -14.29 -0.36 -1.36
CA ARG A 117 -13.39 0.72 -0.95
C ARG A 117 -14.19 2.02 -1.07
N PRO A 118 -14.36 2.76 0.03
CA PRO A 118 -15.06 4.03 -0.04
C PRO A 118 -14.39 4.87 -1.12
N THR A 119 -15.21 5.47 -1.97
CA THR A 119 -14.68 6.42 -2.95
C THR A 119 -14.03 7.57 -2.19
N GLU A 120 -13.01 8.18 -2.78
CA GLU A 120 -12.23 9.29 -2.19
C GLU A 120 -13.16 10.39 -1.63
N ALA A 121 -14.26 10.68 -2.34
CA ALA A 121 -15.31 11.60 -1.89
C ALA A 121 -16.08 11.13 -0.62
N GLU A 122 -16.35 9.84 -0.46
CA GLU A 122 -17.06 9.30 0.71
C GLU A 122 -16.17 9.29 1.96
N MET A 123 -14.86 9.14 1.80
CA MET A 123 -13.89 9.25 2.90
C MET A 123 -13.76 10.70 3.41
N CYS A 124 -13.87 11.69 2.51
CA CYS A 124 -13.74 13.11 2.86
C CYS A 124 -15.00 13.74 3.47
N TYR A 125 -16.19 13.26 3.12
CA TYR A 125 -17.48 13.86 3.54
C TYR A 125 -18.38 12.93 4.38
N GLY A 126 -18.05 11.64 4.47
CA GLY A 126 -18.75 10.68 5.33
C GLY A 126 -18.33 10.81 6.79
N ALA A 127 -19.24 10.50 7.72
CA ALA A 127 -18.87 10.28 9.11
C ALA A 127 -17.77 9.21 9.16
N ILE A 128 -16.71 9.45 9.94
CA ILE A 128 -15.52 8.58 10.12
C ILE A 128 -15.93 7.12 10.06
N LEU A 129 -15.81 6.49 8.88
CA LEU A 129 -16.03 5.07 8.74
C LEU A 129 -14.81 4.40 9.37
N PRO A 130 -14.99 3.43 10.27
CA PRO A 130 -13.85 2.74 10.86
C PRO A 130 -12.98 2.19 9.73
N MET A 131 -11.72 2.63 9.68
CA MET A 131 -10.70 2.24 8.66
C MET A 131 -10.32 0.75 8.69
N ALA A 132 -11.20 -0.08 9.24
CA ALA A 132 -11.04 -1.49 9.49
C ALA A 132 -12.35 -2.26 9.21
N ASP A 133 -13.23 -1.78 8.32
CA ASP A 133 -14.31 -2.65 7.87
C ASP A 133 -13.71 -3.76 7.00
N ARG A 134 -13.92 -5.01 7.44
CA ARG A 134 -13.30 -6.25 6.93
C ARG A 134 -13.58 -6.52 5.45
N HIS A 135 -14.39 -5.68 4.81
CA HIS A 135 -14.90 -5.83 3.45
C HIS A 135 -14.16 -4.97 2.40
N THR A 136 -13.11 -4.24 2.78
CA THR A 136 -12.34 -3.33 1.89
C THR A 136 -11.00 -3.91 1.42
N MET A 137 -10.62 -5.07 1.95
CA MET A 137 -9.31 -5.71 1.73
C MET A 137 -9.37 -6.80 0.67
N GLU A 138 -8.36 -6.91 -0.18
CA GLU A 138 -8.26 -8.02 -1.14
C GLU A 138 -8.01 -9.36 -0.41
N ILE A 139 -8.38 -10.48 -1.01
CA ILE A 139 -8.30 -11.80 -0.35
C ILE A 139 -6.87 -12.12 0.14
N LEU A 140 -5.84 -11.75 -0.62
CA LEU A 140 -4.45 -11.85 -0.18
C LEU A 140 -4.19 -11.03 1.09
N GLU A 141 -4.62 -9.76 1.12
CA GLU A 141 -4.41 -8.86 2.25
C GLU A 141 -5.13 -9.36 3.51
N VAL A 142 -6.35 -9.89 3.34
CA VAL A 142 -7.10 -10.51 4.43
C VAL A 142 -6.33 -11.68 5.02
N GLY A 143 -5.80 -12.57 4.18
CA GLY A 143 -5.03 -13.72 4.66
C GLY A 143 -3.75 -13.33 5.39
N LEU A 144 -3.05 -12.29 4.90
CA LEU A 144 -1.88 -11.72 5.59
C LEU A 144 -2.25 -11.08 6.93
N ALA A 145 -3.36 -10.34 7.00
CA ALA A 145 -3.84 -9.73 8.24
C ALA A 145 -4.24 -10.78 9.29
N HIS A 146 -4.89 -11.88 8.86
CA HIS A 146 -5.20 -13.00 9.75
C HIS A 146 -3.92 -13.69 10.24
N TRP A 147 -2.93 -13.89 9.36
CA TRP A 147 -1.62 -14.42 9.74
C TRP A 147 -0.93 -13.55 10.78
N LYS A 148 -1.02 -12.22 10.66
CA LYS A 148 -0.50 -11.30 11.68
C LYS A 148 -1.18 -11.50 13.03
N LEU A 149 -2.49 -11.33 13.04
CA LEU A 149 -3.29 -11.17 14.25
C LEU A 149 -3.37 -12.47 15.07
N TYR A 150 -3.51 -13.60 14.39
CA TYR A 150 -3.68 -14.89 15.08
C TYR A 150 -2.37 -15.63 15.31
N LEU A 151 -1.31 -15.32 14.56
CA LEU A 151 -0.07 -16.09 14.59
C LEU A 151 1.13 -15.23 15.00
N ILE A 152 1.55 -14.26 14.17
CA ILE A 152 2.75 -13.46 14.45
C ILE A 152 2.66 -12.74 15.79
N ASP A 153 1.55 -12.05 16.07
CA ASP A 153 1.43 -11.25 17.30
C ASP A 153 1.55 -12.13 18.55
N ASN A 154 1.04 -13.37 18.50
CA ASN A 154 1.10 -14.33 19.60
C ASN A 154 2.48 -14.98 19.79
N ILE A 155 3.17 -15.35 18.70
CA ILE A 155 4.46 -16.08 18.78
C ILE A 155 5.69 -15.17 18.62
N SER A 156 5.50 -13.86 18.43
CA SER A 156 6.54 -12.87 18.14
C SER A 156 7.74 -12.93 19.10
N LEU A 157 7.48 -13.05 20.41
CA LEU A 157 8.53 -13.11 21.43
C LEU A 157 9.34 -14.41 21.36
N ARG A 158 8.68 -15.55 21.11
CA ARG A 158 9.34 -16.85 20.97
C ARG A 158 10.15 -16.91 19.67
N LEU A 159 9.55 -16.45 18.57
CA LEU A 159 10.18 -16.45 17.26
C LEU A 159 11.41 -15.55 17.22
N SER A 160 11.33 -14.35 17.79
CA SER A 160 12.46 -13.41 17.85
C SER A 160 13.62 -13.96 18.69
N ARG A 161 13.34 -14.63 19.82
CA ARG A 161 14.37 -15.33 20.62
C ARG A 161 15.05 -16.44 19.82
N CYS A 162 14.28 -17.26 19.10
CA CYS A 162 14.83 -18.32 18.27
C CYS A 162 15.67 -17.76 17.11
N LEU A 163 15.22 -16.69 16.45
CA LEU A 163 15.97 -16.01 15.40
C LEU A 163 17.31 -15.45 15.91
N LEU A 164 17.30 -14.79 17.07
CA LEU A 164 18.52 -14.24 17.68
C LEU A 164 19.50 -15.35 18.08
N ARG A 165 18.99 -16.51 18.54
CA ARG A 165 19.82 -17.69 18.83
C ARG A 165 20.50 -18.23 17.57
N GLU A 166 19.77 -18.36 16.46
CA GLU A 166 20.35 -18.85 15.20
C GLU A 166 21.37 -17.86 14.61
N VAL A 167 21.15 -16.55 14.75
CA VAL A 167 22.14 -15.53 14.36
C VAL A 167 23.39 -15.60 15.24
N ALA A 168 23.25 -15.88 16.53
CA ALA A 168 24.40 -16.09 17.42
C ALA A 168 25.15 -17.39 17.07
N ASN A 169 24.45 -18.46 16.73
CA ASN A 169 25.03 -19.73 16.29
C ASN A 169 25.81 -19.57 14.98
N ASP A 170 25.29 -18.80 14.02
CA ASP A 170 25.97 -18.45 12.77
C ASP A 170 27.29 -17.71 13.00
N ARG A 171 27.28 -16.71 13.91
CA ARG A 171 28.50 -15.98 14.31
C ARG A 171 29.52 -16.86 15.03
N ALA A 172 29.08 -17.91 15.71
CA ALA A 172 29.93 -18.88 16.40
C ALA A 172 30.45 -19.99 15.46
N GLY A 173 30.08 -19.98 14.17
CA GLY A 173 30.48 -21.00 13.21
C GLY A 173 29.76 -22.35 13.39
N VAL A 174 28.66 -22.38 14.14
CA VAL A 174 27.82 -23.57 14.31
C VAL A 174 26.87 -23.67 13.12
N VAL A 175 26.92 -24.78 12.38
CA VAL A 175 26.00 -25.05 11.27
C VAL A 175 24.59 -25.28 11.84
N GLY A 176 23.80 -24.21 11.89
CA GLY A 176 22.42 -24.19 12.39
C GLY A 176 21.36 -24.23 11.28
N GLN A 177 20.14 -23.83 11.60
CA GLN A 177 18.99 -23.82 10.68
C GLN A 177 18.93 -22.53 9.84
N GLN A 178 20.07 -22.11 9.29
CA GLN A 178 20.25 -20.82 8.61
C GLN A 178 19.27 -20.59 7.44
N ASN A 179 18.88 -21.67 6.75
CA ASN A 179 17.92 -21.64 5.63
C ASN A 179 16.51 -21.18 6.04
N THR A 180 16.19 -21.14 7.33
CA THR A 180 14.87 -20.76 7.86
C THR A 180 14.78 -19.28 8.25
N ILE A 181 15.92 -18.60 8.40
CA ILE A 181 15.98 -17.18 8.79
C ILE A 181 15.36 -16.31 7.69
N CYS A 182 15.82 -16.46 6.44
CA CYS A 182 15.35 -15.65 5.31
C CYS A 182 13.83 -15.78 5.04
N PRO A 183 13.23 -16.98 4.98
CA PRO A 183 11.78 -17.12 4.84
C PRO A 183 10.98 -16.51 6.01
N THR A 184 11.50 -16.65 7.23
CA THR A 184 10.85 -16.10 8.43
C THR A 184 10.86 -14.57 8.42
N LEU A 185 11.98 -13.96 8.05
CA LEU A 185 12.06 -12.52 7.84
C LEU A 185 11.14 -12.08 6.70
N LYS A 186 11.17 -12.74 5.53
CA LYS A 186 10.26 -12.45 4.41
C LYS A 186 8.78 -12.50 4.83
N SER A 187 8.41 -13.40 5.73
CA SER A 187 7.06 -13.44 6.31
C SER A 187 6.73 -12.18 7.10
N PHE A 188 7.62 -11.75 7.99
CA PHE A 188 7.46 -10.49 8.71
C PHE A 188 7.37 -9.29 7.78
N LEU A 189 8.12 -9.30 6.68
CA LEU A 189 8.08 -8.22 5.67
C LEU A 189 6.79 -8.19 4.88
N ARG A 190 6.28 -9.37 4.48
CA ARG A 190 5.06 -9.50 3.68
C ARG A 190 3.81 -9.24 4.51
N VAL A 191 3.79 -9.70 5.76
CA VAL A 191 2.69 -9.46 6.70
C VAL A 191 2.77 -8.06 7.29
N GLY A 192 3.99 -7.53 7.39
CA GLY A 192 4.32 -6.13 7.62
C GLY A 192 4.31 -5.31 6.35
N GLU A 193 3.51 -5.67 5.33
CA GLU A 193 3.01 -4.73 4.32
C GLU A 193 2.19 -3.65 5.04
N LEU A 194 2.92 -2.78 5.73
CA LEU A 194 2.45 -1.57 6.33
C LEU A 194 2.12 -0.68 5.15
N ARG A 195 0.83 -0.69 4.77
CA ARG A 195 0.21 0.42 4.04
C ARG A 195 0.29 1.73 4.83
N ASP A 196 0.63 1.63 6.11
CA ASP A 196 0.54 2.66 7.09
C ASP A 196 1.93 3.24 7.38
N ILE A 197 2.22 4.36 6.72
CA ILE A 197 3.47 5.10 6.83
C ILE A 197 3.72 5.52 8.29
N GLU A 198 2.66 5.80 9.07
CA GLU A 198 2.77 6.14 10.49
C GLU A 198 3.36 5.00 11.31
N LYS A 199 2.92 3.75 11.04
CA LYS A 199 3.46 2.56 11.70
C LYS A 199 4.91 2.29 11.30
N ALA A 200 5.30 2.57 10.06
CA ALA A 200 6.69 2.45 9.63
C ALA A 200 7.59 3.44 10.40
N LEU A 201 7.14 4.68 10.57
CA LEU A 201 7.85 5.70 11.36
C LEU A 201 7.91 5.32 12.86
N ALA A 202 6.81 4.81 13.42
CA ALA A 202 6.79 4.33 14.81
C ALA A 202 7.78 3.18 15.04
N LEU A 203 7.87 2.22 14.11
CA LEU A 203 8.85 1.13 14.19
C LEU A 203 10.28 1.64 14.08
N ARG A 204 10.53 2.59 13.18
CA ARG A 204 11.84 3.25 13.08
C ARG A 204 12.22 3.88 14.42
N GLN A 205 11.33 4.65 15.02
CA GLN A 205 11.57 5.32 16.31
C GLN A 205 11.84 4.32 17.44
N GLN A 206 11.06 3.24 17.50
CA GLN A 206 11.29 2.17 18.48
C GLN A 206 12.64 1.51 18.30
N GLU A 207 13.04 1.25 17.05
CA GLU A 207 14.32 0.63 16.75
C GLU A 207 15.49 1.58 17.04
N GLU A 208 15.37 2.88 16.74
CA GLU A 208 16.34 3.91 17.13
C GLU A 208 16.53 3.96 18.66
N ASN A 209 15.44 3.86 19.43
CA ASN A 209 15.52 3.80 20.90
C ASN A 209 16.26 2.54 21.38
N ARG A 210 16.05 1.39 20.72
CA ARG A 210 16.72 0.14 21.08
C ARG A 210 18.18 0.13 20.66
N VAL A 211 18.53 0.72 19.51
CA VAL A 211 19.92 0.94 19.09
C VAL A 211 20.66 1.77 20.14
N ALA A 212 20.06 2.88 20.58
CA ALA A 212 20.63 3.76 21.59
C ALA A 212 20.84 3.05 22.93
N GLN A 213 19.96 2.11 23.28
CA GLN A 213 19.98 1.44 24.58
C GLN A 213 20.80 0.13 24.61
N TYR A 214 20.83 -0.64 23.52
CA TYR A 214 21.27 -2.05 23.56
C TYR A 214 22.37 -2.42 22.55
N TYR A 215 22.42 -1.77 21.37
CA TYR A 215 23.32 -2.20 20.28
C TYR A 215 23.85 -1.02 19.44
N GLN A 216 24.37 -0.02 20.13
CA GLN A 216 24.83 1.25 19.54
C GLN A 216 25.89 1.06 18.44
N CYS A 217 26.84 0.13 18.62
CA CYS A 217 27.89 -0.15 17.63
C CYS A 217 27.39 -0.81 16.34
N SER A 218 26.19 -1.39 16.34
CA SER A 218 25.58 -2.02 15.15
C SER A 218 24.40 -1.21 14.60
N GLY A 219 24.17 0.00 15.14
CA GLY A 219 23.03 0.84 14.79
C GLY A 219 22.94 1.21 13.32
N GLU A 220 24.06 1.58 12.70
CA GLU A 220 24.11 1.96 11.29
C GLU A 220 23.70 0.80 10.38
N SER A 221 24.17 -0.41 10.64
CA SER A 221 23.81 -1.59 9.85
C SER A 221 22.33 -1.97 10.01
N VAL A 222 21.76 -1.81 11.22
CA VAL A 222 20.33 -2.02 11.47
C VAL A 222 19.49 -0.97 10.73
N PHE A 223 19.93 0.28 10.74
CA PHE A 223 19.26 1.36 10.03
C PHE A 223 19.31 1.16 8.51
N GLU A 224 20.45 0.76 7.96
CA GLU A 224 20.60 0.48 6.53
C GLU A 224 19.70 -0.69 6.08
N LEU A 225 19.60 -1.73 6.92
CA LEU A 225 18.71 -2.85 6.68
C LEU A 225 17.24 -2.40 6.71
N PHE A 226 16.84 -1.60 7.71
CA PHE A 226 15.51 -1.02 7.78
C PHE A 226 15.20 -0.20 6.52
N GLN A 227 16.11 0.69 6.10
CA GLN A 227 15.92 1.51 4.91
C GLN A 227 15.77 0.68 3.63
N THR A 228 16.58 -0.37 3.48
CA THR A 228 16.52 -1.26 2.32
C THR A 228 15.18 -1.98 2.25
N ILE A 229 14.79 -2.58 3.37
CA ILE A 229 13.59 -3.41 3.47
C ILE A 229 12.28 -2.60 3.43
N VAL A 230 12.24 -1.48 4.17
CA VAL A 230 11.01 -0.72 4.43
C VAL A 230 10.77 0.32 3.34
N VAL A 231 11.84 0.86 2.77
CA VAL A 231 11.77 1.99 1.83
C VAL A 231 12.20 1.58 0.43
N LYS A 232 13.43 1.08 0.24
CA LYS A 232 13.96 0.81 -1.11
C LYS A 232 13.19 -0.28 -1.85
N ASP A 233 12.96 -1.43 -1.23
CA ASP A 233 12.26 -2.56 -1.84
C ASP A 233 10.79 -2.25 -2.19
N ARG A 234 10.22 -1.17 -1.62
CA ARG A 234 8.83 -0.75 -1.80
C ARG A 234 8.66 0.61 -2.47
N LEU A 235 9.74 1.19 -2.98
CA LEU A 235 9.74 2.55 -3.52
C LEU A 235 8.70 2.75 -4.64
N GLN A 236 8.52 1.75 -5.50
CA GLN A 236 7.54 1.82 -6.59
C GLN A 236 6.11 2.00 -6.06
N PHE A 237 5.71 1.19 -5.07
CA PHE A 237 4.39 1.27 -4.46
C PHE A 237 4.18 2.60 -3.70
N LEU A 238 5.20 3.08 -2.99
CA LEU A 238 5.16 4.38 -2.32
C LEU A 238 4.96 5.52 -3.32
N ASN A 239 5.67 5.48 -4.47
CA ASN A 239 5.57 6.48 -5.52
C ASN A 239 4.21 6.46 -6.25
N GLU A 240 3.56 5.30 -6.37
CA GLU A 240 2.19 5.22 -6.91
C GLU A 240 1.18 5.96 -6.01
N SER A 241 1.41 5.98 -4.70
CA SER A 241 0.57 6.67 -3.73
C SER A 241 0.73 8.19 -3.77
N VAL A 242 1.93 8.68 -4.11
CA VAL A 242 2.26 10.13 -4.19
C VAL A 242 1.36 10.90 -5.15
N GLN A 243 0.99 10.28 -6.28
CA GLN A 243 0.23 10.93 -7.36
C GLN A 243 -1.11 11.49 -6.88
N ASN A 244 -1.77 10.79 -5.94
CA ASN A 244 -3.09 11.16 -5.43
C ASN A 244 -3.00 11.97 -4.12
N MET A 245 -1.91 11.88 -3.36
CA MET A 245 -1.77 12.56 -2.05
C MET A 245 -1.47 14.06 -2.16
N VAL A 246 -0.69 14.48 -3.17
CA VAL A 246 -0.24 15.88 -3.33
C VAL A 246 -1.41 16.85 -3.60
N PRO A 247 -2.39 16.54 -4.48
CA PRO A 247 -3.52 17.43 -4.76
C PRO A 247 -4.50 17.62 -3.59
N GLU A 248 -4.61 16.62 -2.72
CA GLU A 248 -5.66 16.52 -1.70
C GLU A 248 -5.32 17.15 -0.35
N LYS A 249 -4.12 17.72 -0.22
CA LYS A 249 -3.67 18.47 0.98
C LYS A 249 -3.65 17.65 2.29
N HIS A 250 -3.41 16.34 2.21
CA HIS A 250 -3.09 15.50 3.36
C HIS A 250 -1.70 15.82 3.91
N LYS A 251 -1.58 16.96 4.62
CA LYS A 251 -0.30 17.48 5.13
C LYS A 251 0.44 16.48 6.00
N THR A 252 -0.25 15.84 6.94
CA THR A 252 0.33 14.87 7.87
C THR A 252 0.86 13.64 7.14
N ASP A 253 0.09 13.08 6.21
CA ASP A 253 0.49 11.87 5.49
C ASP A 253 1.64 12.15 4.51
N LEU A 254 1.62 13.31 3.84
CA LEU A 254 2.73 13.79 3.00
C LEU A 254 4.00 14.04 3.81
N HIS A 255 3.87 14.60 5.02
CA HIS A 255 4.99 14.81 5.92
C HIS A 255 5.58 13.47 6.38
N ASN A 256 4.72 12.53 6.77
CA ASN A 256 5.14 11.18 7.15
C ASN A 256 5.85 10.46 6.01
N LEU A 257 5.34 10.58 4.78
CA LEU A 257 5.97 10.02 3.59
C LEU A 257 7.32 10.67 3.32
N TYR A 258 7.41 12.00 3.46
CA TYR A 258 8.66 12.73 3.33
C TYR A 258 9.70 12.24 4.35
N LEU A 259 9.34 12.14 5.64
CA LEU A 259 10.23 11.64 6.69
C LEU A 259 10.74 10.22 6.43
N LEU A 260 9.93 9.39 5.76
CA LEU A 260 10.32 8.04 5.37
C LEU A 260 11.34 8.03 4.22
N LEU A 261 11.17 8.92 3.22
CA LEU A 261 11.99 8.97 2.01
C LEU A 261 13.26 9.84 2.14
N ALA A 262 13.24 10.83 3.04
CA ALA A 262 14.32 11.81 3.24
C ALA A 262 15.70 11.20 3.50
N PRO A 263 15.87 10.16 4.37
CA PRO A 263 17.18 9.62 4.73
C PRO A 263 18.01 9.09 3.55
N ASN A 264 17.35 8.65 2.47
CA ASN A 264 18.02 8.11 1.29
C ASN A 264 17.88 9.00 0.05
N ASN A 265 17.34 10.21 0.19
CA ASN A 265 17.02 11.10 -0.92
C ASN A 265 16.11 10.47 -1.99
N LEU A 266 15.18 9.60 -1.58
CA LEU A 266 14.27 8.87 -2.47
C LEU A 266 12.95 9.61 -2.75
N TYR A 267 12.91 10.92 -2.50
CA TYR A 267 11.71 11.77 -2.66
C TYR A 267 11.65 12.48 -4.03
N THR A 268 12.35 11.98 -5.05
CA THR A 268 12.41 12.61 -6.39
C THR A 268 11.04 12.65 -7.07
N GLU A 269 10.29 11.55 -7.03
CA GLU A 269 8.92 11.48 -7.58
C GLU A 269 7.95 12.36 -6.78
N LEU A 270 8.11 12.41 -5.45
CA LEU A 270 7.34 13.32 -4.57
C LEU A 270 7.58 14.79 -4.93
N ALA A 271 8.83 15.19 -5.15
CA ALA A 271 9.17 16.53 -5.61
C ALA A 271 8.59 16.81 -7.00
N ARG A 272 8.66 15.85 -7.93
CA ARG A 272 8.10 15.99 -9.29
C ARG A 272 6.59 16.24 -9.24
N TRP A 273 5.83 15.43 -8.51
CA TRP A 273 4.38 15.57 -8.35
C TRP A 273 4.00 16.88 -7.65
N PHE A 274 4.73 17.28 -6.60
CA PHE A 274 4.57 18.58 -5.97
C PHE A 274 4.72 19.73 -6.99
N GLY A 275 5.78 19.70 -7.79
CA GLY A 275 5.98 20.71 -8.85
C GLY A 275 4.85 20.74 -9.88
N GLN A 276 4.32 19.57 -10.28
CA GLN A 276 3.19 19.49 -11.20
C GLN A 276 1.91 20.08 -10.61
N HIS A 277 1.64 19.83 -9.33
CA HIS A 277 0.50 20.41 -8.63
C HIS A 277 0.63 21.94 -8.50
N VAL A 278 1.83 22.45 -8.14
CA VAL A 278 2.11 23.89 -8.13
C VAL A 278 1.86 24.50 -9.51
N ALA A 279 2.38 23.90 -10.59
CA ALA A 279 2.18 24.39 -11.95
C ALA A 279 0.70 24.37 -12.38
N ALA A 280 -0.08 23.37 -11.94
CA ALA A 280 -1.52 23.32 -12.20
C ALA A 280 -2.27 24.45 -11.49
N CYS A 281 -2.03 24.64 -10.19
CA CYS A 281 -2.62 25.71 -9.40
C CYS A 281 -2.24 27.11 -9.93
N THR A 282 -0.99 27.29 -10.37
CA THR A 282 -0.55 28.55 -10.99
C THR A 282 -1.30 28.82 -12.30
N ARG A 283 -1.46 27.81 -13.18
CA ARG A 283 -2.23 27.98 -14.42
C ARG A 283 -3.70 28.30 -14.17
N GLU A 284 -4.30 27.67 -13.16
CA GLU A 284 -5.67 27.96 -12.74
C GLU A 284 -5.81 29.42 -12.24
N ALA A 285 -4.92 29.88 -11.36
CA ALA A 285 -4.90 31.26 -10.89
C ALA A 285 -4.74 32.26 -12.04
N LEU A 286 -3.90 31.96 -13.04
CA LEU A 286 -3.71 32.79 -14.23
C LEU A 286 -4.92 32.81 -15.17
N SER A 287 -5.73 31.76 -15.18
CA SER A 287 -6.96 31.67 -15.98
C SER A 287 -8.12 32.48 -15.39
N ASN A 288 -8.12 32.68 -14.07
CA ASN A 288 -9.17 33.39 -13.33
C ASN A 288 -8.99 34.92 -13.29
N LEU A 289 -8.04 35.46 -14.04
CA LEU A 289 -7.73 36.89 -14.03
C LEU A 289 -8.81 37.72 -14.76
N PRO A 290 -9.09 38.95 -14.28
CA PRO A 290 -10.01 39.86 -14.96
C PRO A 290 -9.59 40.15 -16.41
N THR A 291 -10.57 40.31 -17.31
CA THR A 291 -10.34 40.58 -18.74
C THR A 291 -9.90 42.03 -19.01
N GLU A 292 -10.13 42.93 -18.05
CA GLU A 292 -9.78 44.36 -18.11
C GLU A 292 -8.26 44.56 -17.89
N PRO A 293 -7.50 45.10 -18.87
CA PRO A 293 -6.02 45.15 -18.84
C PRO A 293 -5.42 45.96 -17.68
N THR A 294 -6.12 46.99 -17.22
CA THR A 294 -5.67 47.90 -16.16
C THR A 294 -5.85 47.31 -14.76
N ALA A 295 -6.89 46.52 -14.54
CA ALA A 295 -7.11 45.79 -13.29
C ALA A 295 -6.35 44.44 -13.26
N ALA A 296 -6.15 43.82 -14.43
CA ALA A 296 -5.53 42.51 -14.57
C ALA A 296 -4.07 42.45 -14.07
N SER A 297 -3.29 43.53 -14.21
CA SER A 297 -1.88 43.55 -13.82
C SER A 297 -1.67 43.55 -12.29
N GLY A 298 -2.45 44.34 -11.55
CA GLY A 298 -2.44 44.33 -10.09
C GLY A 298 -2.94 43.00 -9.53
N HIS A 299 -4.10 42.54 -10.00
CA HIS A 299 -4.66 41.25 -9.60
C HIS A 299 -3.76 40.06 -9.97
N PHE A 300 -3.00 40.14 -11.08
CA PHE A 300 -2.00 39.14 -11.46
C PHE A 300 -0.89 39.03 -10.42
N VAL A 301 -0.29 40.16 -10.03
CA VAL A 301 0.82 40.18 -9.07
C VAL A 301 0.33 39.71 -7.70
N ASP A 302 -0.80 40.23 -7.22
CA ASP A 302 -1.34 39.90 -5.91
C ASP A 302 -1.70 38.40 -5.81
N SER A 303 -2.35 37.84 -6.86
CA SER A 303 -2.73 36.42 -6.88
C SER A 303 -1.51 35.50 -6.87
N LEU A 304 -0.43 35.86 -7.59
CA LEU A 304 0.80 35.06 -7.61
C LEU A 304 1.58 35.16 -6.29
N LEU A 305 1.61 36.33 -5.67
CA LEU A 305 2.24 36.50 -4.35
C LEU A 305 1.51 35.69 -3.29
N GLU A 306 0.18 35.75 -3.25
CA GLU A 306 -0.62 34.96 -2.31
C GLU A 306 -0.41 33.45 -2.52
N LEU A 307 -0.40 32.99 -3.77
CA LEU A 307 -0.18 31.59 -4.11
C LEU A 307 1.23 31.12 -3.70
N ARG A 308 2.25 31.94 -3.94
CA ARG A 308 3.64 31.66 -3.55
C ARG A 308 3.80 31.60 -2.04
N ASP A 309 3.22 32.52 -1.30
CA ASP A 309 3.26 32.53 0.16
C ASP A 309 2.58 31.28 0.74
N ARG A 310 1.44 30.89 0.17
CA ARG A 310 0.71 29.69 0.57
C ARG A 310 1.53 28.41 0.35
N PHE A 311 2.18 28.26 -0.82
CA PHE A 311 3.02 27.09 -1.07
C PHE A 311 4.32 27.11 -0.27
N THR A 312 4.87 28.29 0.04
CA THR A 312 6.04 28.42 0.92
C THR A 312 5.71 27.94 2.33
N LYS A 313 4.59 28.37 2.91
CA LYS A 313 4.10 27.86 4.21
C LYS A 313 3.87 26.35 4.20
N PHE A 314 3.24 25.84 3.13
CA PHE A 314 3.01 24.40 2.97
C PHE A 314 4.33 23.62 2.94
N LEU A 315 5.34 24.14 2.22
CA LEU A 315 6.65 23.51 2.11
C LEU A 315 7.36 23.47 3.44
N ASP A 316 7.32 24.57 4.20
CA ASP A 316 7.95 24.64 5.52
C ASP A 316 7.25 23.70 6.52
N GLU A 317 5.92 23.55 6.45
CA GLU A 317 5.14 22.66 7.32
C GLU A 317 5.29 21.16 6.98
N VAL A 318 5.40 20.81 5.70
CA VAL A 318 5.32 19.40 5.24
C VAL A 318 6.69 18.83 4.88
N PHE A 319 7.58 19.65 4.33
CA PHE A 319 8.89 19.22 3.82
C PHE A 319 10.05 19.87 4.57
N ASP A 320 9.81 20.43 5.77
CA ASP A 320 10.81 21.04 6.65
C ASP A 320 11.71 22.07 5.94
N GLY A 321 11.15 22.83 4.99
CA GLY A 321 11.91 23.86 4.28
C GLY A 321 12.92 23.30 3.25
N ASN A 322 12.77 22.05 2.81
CA ASN A 322 13.74 21.38 1.94
C ASN A 322 14.00 22.12 0.61
N ASN A 323 15.29 22.35 0.31
CA ASN A 323 15.72 23.12 -0.87
C ASN A 323 15.34 22.48 -2.20
N THR A 324 15.25 21.16 -2.28
CA THR A 324 14.85 20.47 -3.52
C THR A 324 13.41 20.81 -3.88
N PHE A 325 12.50 20.79 -2.90
CA PHE A 325 11.10 21.17 -3.10
C PHE A 325 10.97 22.66 -3.41
N ARG A 326 11.80 23.51 -2.79
CA ARG A 326 11.79 24.97 -3.04
C ARG A 326 12.23 25.29 -4.46
N ASN A 327 13.32 24.68 -4.92
CA ASN A 327 13.79 24.79 -6.29
C ASN A 327 12.76 24.25 -7.29
N GLN A 328 12.06 23.17 -6.95
CA GLN A 328 11.04 22.57 -7.81
C GLN A 328 9.77 23.44 -7.90
N MET A 329 9.38 24.10 -6.80
CA MET A 329 8.33 25.12 -6.76
C MET A 329 8.68 26.31 -7.67
N ASP A 330 9.89 26.86 -7.54
CA ASP A 330 10.34 27.99 -8.35
C ASP A 330 10.37 27.66 -9.85
N LYS A 331 10.82 26.45 -10.21
CA LYS A 331 10.76 25.94 -11.58
C LYS A 331 9.33 25.83 -12.09
N ALA A 332 8.41 25.32 -11.25
CA ALA A 332 7.01 25.16 -11.61
C ALA A 332 6.30 26.50 -11.86
N PHE A 333 6.54 27.51 -11.02
CA PHE A 333 6.04 28.87 -11.23
C PHE A 333 6.56 29.46 -12.54
N ASN A 334 7.88 29.40 -12.78
CA ASN A 334 8.47 29.92 -14.00
C ASN A 334 7.93 29.24 -15.27
N SER A 335 7.78 27.91 -15.26
CA SER A 335 7.20 27.18 -16.39
C SER A 335 5.75 27.60 -16.65
N ALA A 336 4.92 27.64 -15.60
CA ALA A 336 3.50 27.97 -15.73
C ALA A 336 3.24 29.41 -16.22
N ILE A 337 4.08 30.36 -15.83
CA ILE A 337 3.99 31.76 -16.28
C ILE A 337 4.42 31.89 -17.76
N ASN A 338 5.48 31.19 -18.16
CA ASN A 338 6.09 31.31 -19.49
C ASN A 338 5.38 30.49 -20.57
N ASP A 339 4.64 29.43 -20.21
CA ASP A 339 3.86 28.60 -21.16
C ASP A 339 2.72 29.36 -21.88
N ARG A 340 2.49 30.64 -21.53
CA ARG A 340 1.44 31.50 -22.11
C ARG A 340 1.74 32.04 -23.53
N SER A 341 2.80 31.58 -24.21
CA SER A 341 3.16 32.06 -25.56
C SER A 341 3.28 30.89 -26.55
N PRO A 342 2.19 30.55 -27.27
CA PRO A 342 2.05 31.07 -28.63
C PRO A 342 0.57 31.29 -29.03
N ASN A 343 -0.06 32.38 -28.60
CA ASN A 343 -1.32 32.80 -29.23
C ASN A 343 -1.51 34.31 -29.18
N ALA A 344 -0.64 35.01 -29.91
CA ALA A 344 -0.89 36.36 -30.39
C ALA A 344 -0.21 36.52 -31.76
N LYS A 345 -0.57 35.66 -32.73
CA LYS A 345 -0.45 36.09 -34.14
C LYS A 345 -1.52 37.13 -34.36
N GLY A 346 -1.13 38.40 -34.22
CA GLY A 346 -1.89 39.51 -34.74
C GLY A 346 -2.18 39.24 -36.21
N SER A 347 -3.44 38.96 -36.53
CA SER A 347 -4.00 39.22 -37.84
C SER A 347 -4.02 40.73 -38.05
N THR A 348 -2.87 41.32 -38.37
CA THR A 348 -2.85 42.59 -39.09
C THR A 348 -3.33 42.30 -40.50
N SER A 349 -4.63 42.42 -40.69
CA SER A 349 -5.22 42.87 -41.94
C SER A 349 -4.66 44.25 -42.27
N SER A 350 -3.80 44.35 -43.28
CA SER A 350 -3.64 45.59 -44.04
C SER A 350 -4.08 45.30 -45.46
N GLY A 351 -5.24 45.86 -45.80
CA GLY A 351 -5.85 45.79 -47.12
C GLY A 351 -5.14 46.66 -48.15
N ALA A 352 -5.53 46.42 -49.39
CA ALA A 352 -5.09 47.07 -50.61
C ALA A 352 -5.18 48.61 -50.58
N GLN A 353 -4.15 49.26 -51.11
CA GLN A 353 -4.26 50.11 -52.31
C GLN A 353 -2.89 50.29 -52.97
#